data_AF-L8JE93-F1
#
_entry.id   AF-L8JE93-F1
#
_cell.length_a   1.000
_cell.length_b   1.000
_cell.length_c   1.000
_cell.angle_alpha   90.00
_cell.angle_beta   90.00
_cell.angle_gamma   90.00
#
_symmetry.space_group_name_H-M   'P 1'
#
loop_
_entity.id
_entity.type
_entity.pdbx_description
1 polymer ?
#
loop_
_entity_poly.entity_id
_entity_poly.type
_entity_poly.pdbx_seq_one_letter_code
_entity_poly.pdbx_strand_id
1 'polypeptide(L)' 'MADPVEPPHPDMLTVPEAMRLLQSQGYHDFRKIKVERDENEIEVEARDKDGKMIELEIDLYTGKVLDVEL' A
#
# COMPACT_ATOMS: atom_id res chain seq x y z
N MET A 1 -11.48 -12.55 -21.34
CA MET A 1 -10.28 -13.22 -20.80
C MET A 1 -9.86 -12.36 -19.63
N ALA A 2 -9.82 -12.90 -18.41
CA ALA A 2 -9.29 -12.15 -17.28
C ALA A 2 -7.78 -11.99 -17.52
N ASP A 3 -7.25 -10.79 -17.31
CA ASP A 3 -5.81 -10.57 -17.42
C ASP A 3 -5.07 -11.56 -16.51
N PRO A 4 -3.98 -12.17 -17.00
CA PRO A 4 -3.17 -13.04 -16.14
C PRO A 4 -2.69 -12.18 -14.97
N VAL A 5 -3.08 -12.58 -13.76
CA VAL A 5 -2.49 -12.01 -12.54
C VAL A 5 -1.04 -12.46 -12.56
N GLU A 6 -0.20 -11.58 -13.07
CA GLU A 6 1.25 -11.77 -13.11
C GLU A 6 1.69 -12.15 -11.69
N PRO A 7 2.37 -13.31 -11.52
CA PRO A 7 2.75 -13.76 -10.20
C PRO A 7 3.62 -12.69 -9.54
N PRO A 8 3.43 -12.40 -8.25
CA PRO A 8 4.27 -11.43 -7.56
C PRO A 8 5.73 -11.84 -7.75
N HIS A 9 6.56 -10.89 -8.20
CA HIS A 9 8.00 -11.11 -8.18
C HIS A 9 8.41 -11.42 -6.74
N PRO A 10 9.33 -12.36 -6.49
CA PRO A 10 9.66 -12.82 -5.14
C PRO A 10 10.14 -11.71 -4.20
N ASP A 11 10.46 -10.53 -4.74
CA ASP A 11 10.95 -9.37 -4.01
C ASP A 11 9.90 -8.26 -3.81
N MET A 12 8.71 -8.36 -4.42
CA MET A 12 7.64 -7.36 -4.26
C MET A 12 6.76 -7.69 -3.07
N LEU A 13 6.34 -6.66 -2.33
CA LEU A 13 5.31 -6.78 -1.33
C LEU A 13 3.98 -7.13 -1.97
N THR A 14 3.29 -8.07 -1.35
CA THR A 14 1.87 -8.27 -1.59
C THR A 14 1.06 -7.20 -0.85
N VAL A 15 -0.13 -6.88 -1.37
CA VAL A 15 -1.07 -5.96 -0.68
C VAL A 15 -1.31 -6.37 0.78
N PRO A 16 -1.57 -7.65 1.13
CA PRO A 16 -1.73 -8.06 2.52
C PRO A 16 -0.50 -7.79 3.41
N GLU A 17 0.72 -7.90 2.88
CA GLU A 17 1.94 -7.58 3.64
C GLU A 17 2.06 -6.09 3.89
N ALA A 18 1.83 -5.26 2.87
CA ALA A 18 1.80 -3.81 3.01
C ALA A 18 0.75 -3.36 4.04
N MET A 19 -0.48 -3.90 3.99
CA MET A 19 -1.52 -3.55 4.96
C MET A 19 -1.15 -3.96 6.39
N ARG A 20 -0.49 -5.12 6.59
CA ARG A 20 0.00 -5.51 7.92
C ARG A 20 1.07 -4.56 8.44
N LEU A 21 1.98 -4.11 7.58
CA LEU A 21 2.99 -3.12 7.94
C LEU A 21 2.33 -1.81 8.38
N LEU A 22 1.36 -1.31 7.63
CA LEU A 22 0.62 -0.09 8.00
C LEU A 22 -0.21 -0.26 9.28
N GLN A 23 -0.88 -1.40 9.46
CA GLN A 23 -1.59 -1.71 10.71
C GLN A 23 -0.66 -1.67 11.92
N SER A 24 0.56 -2.20 11.79
CA SER A 24 1.55 -2.17 12.86
C SER A 24 2.02 -0.74 13.21
N GLN A 25 1.82 0.20 12.30
CA GLN A 25 2.13 1.63 12.47
C GLN A 25 0.93 2.46 12.97
N GLY A 26 -0.25 1.84 13.12
CA GLY A 26 -1.46 2.48 13.64
C GLY A 26 -2.47 2.92 12.58
N TYR A 27 -2.20 2.66 11.30
CA TYR A 27 -3.14 2.93 10.22
C TYR A 27 -4.26 1.87 10.18
N HIS A 28 -5.45 2.27 9.76
CA HIS A 28 -6.62 1.40 9.69
C HIS A 28 -7.64 1.91 8.65
N ASP A 29 -8.74 1.20 8.45
CA ASP A 29 -9.82 1.58 7.49
C ASP A 29 -9.30 1.80 6.05
N PHE A 30 -8.52 0.83 5.55
CA PHE A 30 -7.89 0.88 4.22
C PHE A 30 -8.90 0.83 3.08
N ARG A 31 -8.70 1.70 2.09
CA ARG A 31 -9.55 1.87 0.90
C ARG A 31 -8.68 2.24 -0.31
N LYS A 32 -9.27 2.13 -1.51
CA LYS A 32 -8.64 2.51 -2.79
C LYS A 32 -7.20 2.01 -2.97
N ILE A 33 -6.93 0.77 -2.59
CA ILE A 33 -5.58 0.19 -2.71
C ILE A 33 -5.26 -0.02 -4.20
N LYS A 34 -4.20 0.63 -4.69
CA LYS A 34 -3.68 0.45 -6.05
C LYS A 34 -2.21 0.06 -6.01
N VAL A 35 -1.80 -0.80 -6.94
CA VAL A 35 -0.40 -1.22 -7.10
C VAL A 35 0.09 -0.62 -8.41
N GLU A 36 0.91 0.41 -8.31
CA GLU A 36 1.44 1.17 -9.44
C GLU A 36 2.86 0.67 -9.74
N ARG A 37 2.97 -0.35 -10.60
CA ARG A 37 4.26 -1.03 -10.89
C ARG A 37 5.23 -0.16 -11.68
N ASP A 38 4.72 0.76 -12.50
CA ASP A 38 5.54 1.70 -13.25
C ASP A 38 6.25 2.71 -12.32
N GLU A 39 5.62 3.00 -11.18
CA GLU A 39 6.11 3.93 -10.16
C GLU A 39 6.78 3.22 -8.97
N ASN A 40 6.70 1.88 -8.94
CA ASN A 40 7.23 1.00 -7.89
C ASN A 40 6.62 1.25 -6.51
N GLU A 41 5.31 1.45 -6.48
CA GLU A 41 4.60 1.77 -5.24
C GLU A 41 3.22 1.13 -5.10
N ILE A 42 2.70 1.24 -3.88
CA ILE A 42 1.33 0.92 -3.51
C ILE A 42 0.71 2.21 -2.94
N GLU A 43 -0.29 2.74 -3.64
CA GLU A 43 -1.14 3.81 -3.14
C GLU A 43 -2.27 3.22 -2.26
N VAL A 44 -2.54 3.85 -1.12
CA VAL A 44 -3.65 3.46 -0.24
C VAL A 44 -4.24 4.65 0.49
N GLU A 45 -5.56 4.77 0.47
CA GLU A 45 -6.28 5.63 1.42
C GLU A 45 -6.46 4.90 2.74
N ALA A 46 -6.11 5.54 3.86
CA ALA A 46 -6.25 4.97 5.19
C ALA A 46 -6.63 6.04 6.22
N ARG A 47 -7.04 5.61 7.41
CA ARG A 47 -7.07 6.45 8.61
C ARG A 47 -5.77 6.34 9.37
N ASP A 48 -5.20 7.48 9.76
CA ASP A 48 -4.09 7.53 10.71
C ASP A 48 -4.55 7.21 12.15
N LYS A 49 -3.59 7.24 13.08
CA LYS A 49 -3.83 7.00 14.53
C LYS A 49 -4.82 7.98 15.16
N ASP A 50 -4.97 9.17 14.58
CA ASP A 50 -5.86 10.24 15.06
C ASP A 50 -7.23 10.17 14.36
N GLY A 51 -7.42 9.19 13.46
CA GLY A 51 -8.65 8.94 12.71
C GLY A 51 -8.82 9.81 11.46
N LYS A 52 -7.78 10.54 11.05
CA LYS A 52 -7.81 11.37 9.86
C LYS A 52 -7.62 10.52 8.61
N MET A 53 -8.46 10.75 7.60
CA MET A 53 -8.25 10.15 6.27
C MET A 53 -7.03 10.78 5.62
N ILE A 54 -6.15 9.93 5.09
CA ILE A 54 -4.92 10.28 4.38
C ILE A 54 -4.72 9.34 3.20
N GLU A 55 -3.88 9.74 2.26
CA GLU A 55 -3.35 8.90 1.20
C GLU A 55 -1.87 8.60 1.51
N LEU A 56 -1.48 7.34 1.31
CA LEU A 56 -0.13 6.84 1.57
C LEU A 56 0.42 6.23 0.29
N GLU A 57 1.60 6.67 -0.10
CA GLU A 57 2.42 6.01 -1.14
C GLU A 57 3.47 5.13 -0.44
N ILE A 58 3.59 3.87 -0.84
CA ILE A 58 4.43 2.89 -0.17
C ILE A 58 5.34 2.22 -1.18
N ASP A 59 6.64 2.20 -0.93
CA ASP A 59 7.61 1.51 -1.76
C ASP A 59 7.27 0.01 -1.87
N LEU A 60 7.07 -0.44 -3.12
CA LEU A 60 6.55 -1.76 -3.44
C LEU A 60 7.49 -2.90 -3.04
N TYR A 61 8.77 -2.64 -2.80
CA TYR A 61 9.76 -3.68 -2.46
C TYR A 61 10.14 -3.67 -0.98
N THR A 62 10.12 -2.50 -0.33
CA THR A 62 10.63 -2.32 1.03
C THR A 62 9.54 -2.04 2.06
N GLY A 63 8.36 -1.58 1.63
CA GLY A 63 7.25 -1.24 2.52
C GLY A 63 7.44 0.06 3.28
N LYS A 64 8.41 0.88 2.88
CA LYS A 64 8.61 2.23 3.42
C LYS A 64 7.53 3.15 2.87
N VAL A 65 6.94 3.96 3.74
CA VAL A 65 6.10 5.07 3.33
C VAL A 65 6.98 6.11 2.62
N LEU A 66 6.65 6.40 1.37
CA LEU A 66 7.33 7.36 0.51
C LEU A 66 6.72 8.75 0.70
N ASP A 67 5.39 8.84 0.71
CA ASP A 67 4.66 10.09 0.94
C ASP A 67 3.37 9.90 1.76
N VAL A 68 2.89 11.00 2.34
CA VAL A 68 1.64 11.10 3.11
C VAL A 68 0.89 12.37 2.72
N GLU A 69 -0.24 12.21 2.03
CA GLU A 69 -1.11 13.32 1.62
C GLU A 69 -2.41 13.37 2.44
N LEU A 70 -3.01 14.58 2.54
CA LEU A 70 -4.11 14.91 3.47
C LEU A 70 -5.45 15.25 2.80
#